data_AF-A0A8R2AB22-F1
#
_entry.id   AF-A0A8R2AB22-F1
#
_cell.length_a   1.000
_cell.length_b   1.000
_cell.length_c   1.000
_cell.angle_alpha   90.00
_cell.angle_beta   90.00
_cell.angle_gamma   90.00
#
_symmetry.space_group_name_H-M   'P 1'
#
loop_
_entity.id
_entity.type
_entity.pdbx_description
1 polymer ?
#
loop_
_entity_poly.entity_id
_entity_poly.type
_entity_poly.pdbx_seq_one_letter_code
_entity_poly.pdbx_strand_id
1 'polypeptide(L)'
;MESEMLGMAAVVKQMQLRLSEQRDRLKACGLELDKKEQTIRDVNRIVKNIQVDIHSASEHYQNSAKLKDAVKDLFIKYGNTKTFEVSKGEEFDARMEFTRQRQFLEQSIISLKKRVNACEKKNNSYNKLMEENIILIDTINKLRQELIANSKKYDNLKSIFKIKESKNPIIKH
;
A
#
# COMPACT_ATOMS: atom_id res chain seq x y z
N MET A 1 68.72 -5.71 -41.64
CA MET A 1 68.70 -4.32 -42.15
C MET A 1 67.33 -3.90 -42.72
N GLU A 2 66.81 -4.48 -43.81
CA GLU A 2 65.51 -4.04 -44.37
C GLU A 2 64.31 -4.36 -43.46
N SER A 3 64.25 -5.57 -42.90
CA SER A 3 63.22 -5.97 -41.93
C SER A 3 63.27 -5.14 -40.63
N GLU A 4 64.47 -4.80 -40.16
CA GLU A 4 64.65 -3.94 -38.97
C GLU A 4 64.21 -2.50 -39.25
N MET A 5 64.48 -1.98 -40.44
CA MET A 5 64.04 -0.65 -40.87
C MET A 5 62.51 -0.58 -41.00
N LEU A 6 61.86 -1.63 -41.52
CA LEU A 6 60.40 -1.75 -41.55
C LEU A 6 59.79 -1.80 -40.14
N GLY A 7 60.40 -2.57 -39.24
CA GLY A 7 59.99 -2.62 -37.83
C GLY A 7 60.11 -1.26 -37.14
N MET A 8 61.21 -0.55 -37.40
CA MET A 8 61.45 0.78 -36.82
C MET A 8 60.48 1.83 -37.36
N ALA A 9 60.16 1.80 -38.67
CA ALA A 9 59.15 2.67 -39.27
C ALA A 9 57.74 2.44 -38.69
N ALA A 10 57.37 1.18 -38.42
CA ALA A 10 56.11 0.84 -37.77
C ALA A 10 56.03 1.39 -36.33
N VAL A 11 57.12 1.28 -35.57
CA VAL A 11 57.21 1.84 -34.21
C VAL A 11 57.11 3.37 -34.23
N VAL A 12 57.80 4.04 -35.16
CA VAL A 12 57.73 5.51 -35.32
C VAL A 12 56.29 5.94 -35.64
N LYS A 13 55.62 5.25 -36.57
CA LYS A 13 54.21 5.53 -36.90
C LYS A 13 53.29 5.34 -35.69
N GLN A 14 53.49 4.27 -34.92
CA GLN A 14 52.70 4.00 -33.71
C GLN A 14 52.93 5.06 -32.61
N MET A 15 54.17 5.54 -32.45
CA MET A 15 54.50 6.62 -31.52
C MET A 15 53.87 7.95 -31.96
N GLN A 16 53.92 8.28 -33.26
CA GLN A 16 53.27 9.47 -33.80
C GLN A 16 51.76 9.46 -33.58
N LEU A 17 51.11 8.30 -33.78
CA LEU A 17 49.68 8.14 -33.51
C LEU A 17 49.37 8.39 -32.02
N ARG A 18 50.12 7.76 -31.11
CA ARG A 18 49.95 7.96 -29.67
C ARG A 18 50.16 9.42 -29.26
N LEU A 19 51.15 10.11 -29.83
CA LEU A 19 51.37 11.53 -29.58
C LEU A 19 50.19 12.40 -30.04
N SER A 20 49.60 12.07 -31.19
CA SER A 20 48.38 12.74 -31.65
C SER A 20 47.21 12.51 -30.69
N GLU A 21 46.95 11.24 -30.34
CA GLU A 21 45.86 10.88 -29.41
C GLU A 21 46.01 11.57 -28.05
N GLN A 22 47.23 11.63 -27.50
CA GLN A 22 47.49 12.31 -26.24
C GLN A 22 47.28 13.82 -26.33
N ARG A 23 47.64 14.45 -27.45
CA ARG A 23 47.36 15.88 -27.69
C ARG A 23 45.86 16.15 -27.79
N ASP A 24 45.12 15.28 -28.45
CA ASP A 24 43.67 15.43 -28.59
C ASP A 24 42.97 15.23 -27.24
N ARG A 25 43.41 14.27 -26.44
CA ARG A 25 42.93 14.09 -25.05
C ARG A 25 43.23 15.30 -24.18
N LEU A 26 44.43 15.87 -24.27
CA LEU A 26 44.80 17.07 -23.51
C LEU A 26 43.89 18.26 -23.89
N LYS A 27 43.63 18.46 -25.18
CA LYS A 27 42.69 19.50 -25.65
C LYS A 27 41.28 19.27 -25.13
N ALA A 28 40.77 18.03 -25.22
CA ALA A 28 39.45 17.69 -24.72
C ALA A 28 39.33 17.95 -23.20
N CYS A 29 40.34 17.53 -22.43
CA CYS A 29 40.40 17.78 -20.99
C CYS A 29 40.44 19.27 -20.66
N GLY A 30 41.21 20.07 -21.41
CA GLY A 30 41.24 21.53 -21.27
C GLY A 30 39.86 22.17 -21.48
N LEU A 31 39.15 21.77 -22.54
CA LEU A 31 37.79 22.25 -22.80
C LEU A 31 36.79 21.87 -21.70
N GLU A 32 36.90 20.65 -21.16
CA GLU A 32 36.07 20.23 -20.03
C GLU A 32 36.39 21.04 -18.77
N LEU A 33 37.67 21.29 -18.50
CA LEU A 33 38.11 22.12 -17.38
C LEU A 33 37.53 23.54 -17.50
N ASP A 34 37.69 24.19 -18.66
CA ASP A 34 37.16 25.55 -18.91
C ASP A 34 35.64 25.61 -18.69
N LYS A 35 34.92 24.58 -19.16
CA LYS A 35 33.47 24.45 -18.96
C LYS A 35 33.12 24.31 -17.47
N LYS A 36 33.88 23.52 -16.72
CA LYS A 36 33.68 23.35 -15.27
C LYS A 36 34.00 24.64 -14.52
N GLU A 37 35.09 25.32 -14.84
CA GLU A 37 35.43 26.61 -14.26
C GLU A 37 34.35 27.66 -14.53
N GLN A 38 33.82 27.71 -15.75
CA GLN A 38 32.72 28.61 -16.09
C GLN A 38 31.47 28.30 -15.26
N THR A 39 31.13 27.02 -15.12
CA THR A 39 30.01 26.58 -14.28
C THR A 39 30.22 27.01 -12.82
N ILE A 40 31.43 26.85 -12.29
CA ILE A 40 31.77 27.27 -10.91
C ILE A 40 31.61 28.79 -10.77
N ARG A 41 32.10 29.58 -11.73
CA ARG A 41 31.93 31.04 -11.72
C ARG A 41 30.46 31.45 -11.72
N ASP A 42 29.65 30.80 -12.56
CA ASP A 42 28.22 31.09 -12.67
C ASP A 42 27.46 30.74 -11.38
N VAL A 43 27.74 29.58 -10.78
CA VAL A 43 27.16 29.16 -9.49
C VAL A 43 27.57 30.12 -8.38
N ASN A 44 28.85 30.46 -8.28
CA ASN A 44 29.33 31.41 -7.27
C ASN A 44 28.67 32.79 -7.41
N ARG A 45 28.43 33.23 -8.65
CA ARG A 45 27.69 34.47 -8.92
C ARG A 45 26.25 34.37 -8.42
N ILE A 46 25.56 33.26 -8.68
CA ILE A 46 24.19 33.03 -8.19
C ILE A 46 24.16 33.05 -6.66
N VAL A 47 25.08 32.34 -6.00
CA VAL A 47 25.18 32.31 -4.53
C VAL A 47 25.39 33.71 -3.95
N LYS A 48 26.30 34.51 -4.53
CA LYS A 48 26.50 35.90 -4.11
C LYS A 48 25.23 36.75 -4.26
N ASN A 49 24.52 36.59 -5.36
CA ASN A 49 23.27 37.32 -5.57
C ASN A 49 22.20 36.90 -4.55
N ILE A 50 22.07 35.60 -4.24
CA ILE A 50 21.16 35.11 -3.20
C ILE A 50 21.52 35.72 -1.84
N GLN A 51 22.80 35.76 -1.49
CA GLN A 51 23.25 36.36 -0.22
C GLN A 51 22.86 37.84 -0.12
N VAL A 52 23.06 38.62 -1.19
CA VAL A 52 22.66 40.04 -1.25
C VAL A 52 21.15 40.21 -1.11
N ASP A 53 20.37 39.38 -1.82
CA ASP A 53 18.91 39.46 -1.78
C ASP A 53 18.35 39.03 -0.40
N ILE A 54 18.95 38.02 0.24
CA ILE A 54 18.62 37.63 1.63
C ILE A 54 18.93 38.77 2.59
N HIS A 55 20.08 39.42 2.44
CA HIS A 55 20.45 40.55 3.28
C HIS A 55 19.43 41.68 3.12
N SER A 56 19.06 42.00 1.88
CA SER A 56 18.03 43.00 1.57
C SER A 56 16.67 42.63 2.18
N ALA A 57 16.25 41.36 2.09
CA ALA A 57 15.01 40.90 2.73
C ALA A 57 15.07 41.00 4.27
N SER A 58 16.24 40.76 4.87
CA SER A 58 16.44 40.82 6.32
C SER A 58 16.24 42.23 6.90
N GLU A 59 16.45 43.29 6.09
CA GLU A 59 16.16 44.68 6.48
C GLU A 59 14.67 44.89 6.83
N HIS A 60 13.79 44.04 6.29
CA HIS A 60 12.36 44.08 6.58
C HIS A 60 11.94 43.25 7.80
N TYR A 61 12.87 42.75 8.62
CA TYR A 61 12.55 41.88 9.77
C TYR A 61 11.51 42.47 10.73
N GLN A 62 11.51 43.79 10.92
CA GLN A 62 10.54 44.48 11.77
C GLN A 62 9.13 44.60 11.15
N ASN A 63 9.00 44.43 9.83
CA ASN A 63 7.73 44.53 9.10
C ASN A 63 7.36 43.19 8.46
N SER A 64 6.51 42.43 9.16
CA SER A 64 6.09 41.09 8.75
C SER A 64 5.45 41.02 7.35
N ALA A 65 4.69 42.04 6.93
CA ALA A 65 4.08 42.07 5.61
C ALA A 65 5.13 42.21 4.50
N LYS A 66 6.06 43.16 4.65
CA LYS A 66 7.14 43.39 3.69
C LYS A 66 8.14 42.22 3.65
N LEU A 67 8.46 41.63 4.80
CA LEU A 67 9.33 40.45 4.87
C LEU A 67 8.71 39.27 4.11
N LYS A 68 7.41 39.02 4.31
CA LYS A 68 6.70 37.95 3.62
C LYS A 68 6.77 38.11 2.10
N ASP A 69 6.60 39.33 1.60
CA ASP A 69 6.63 39.57 0.16
C ASP A 69 8.07 39.49 -0.40
N ALA A 70 9.07 40.02 0.31
CA ALA A 70 10.49 39.86 -0.08
C ALA A 70 10.94 38.39 -0.12
N VAL A 71 10.47 37.57 0.83
CA VAL A 71 10.76 36.12 0.85
C VAL A 71 10.08 35.39 -0.31
N LYS A 72 8.84 35.78 -0.67
CA LYS A 72 8.17 35.23 -1.87
C LYS A 72 8.93 35.58 -3.14
N ASP A 73 9.39 36.81 -3.27
CA ASP A 73 10.16 37.24 -4.45
C ASP A 73 11.47 36.46 -4.57
N LEU A 74 12.16 36.23 -3.45
CA LEU A 74 13.34 35.37 -3.40
C LEU A 74 13.02 33.93 -3.85
N PHE A 75 11.90 33.37 -3.39
CA PHE A 75 11.44 32.04 -3.79
C PHE A 75 11.09 31.98 -5.28
N ILE A 76 10.44 33.00 -5.84
CA ILE A 76 10.12 33.04 -7.28
C ILE A 76 11.40 33.13 -8.12
N LYS A 77 12.34 33.98 -7.69
CA LYS A 77 13.59 34.28 -8.41
C LYS A 77 14.57 33.11 -8.43
N TYR A 78 14.70 32.38 -7.33
CA TYR A 78 15.69 31.30 -7.18
C TYR A 78 15.08 29.89 -7.06
N GLY A 79 13.81 29.78 -6.68
CA GLY A 79 13.11 28.48 -6.56
C GLY A 79 12.67 27.87 -7.89
N ASN A 80 12.66 28.64 -8.99
CA ASN A 80 12.29 28.13 -10.33
C ASN A 80 13.49 27.84 -11.25
N THR A 81 14.73 27.82 -10.73
CA THR A 81 15.86 27.36 -11.53
C THR A 81 15.72 25.85 -11.79
N LYS A 82 15.75 25.43 -13.06
CA LYS A 82 15.54 24.08 -13.62
C LYS A 82 15.98 22.86 -12.77
N THR A 83 16.96 22.99 -11.90
CA THR A 83 17.38 21.96 -10.93
C THR A 83 16.32 21.68 -9.86
N PHE A 84 15.54 22.68 -9.45
CA PHE A 84 14.44 22.53 -8.49
C PHE A 84 13.17 21.94 -9.14
N GLU A 85 12.96 22.17 -10.44
CA GLU A 85 11.82 21.58 -11.18
C GLU A 85 11.90 20.06 -11.24
N VAL A 86 13.10 19.50 -11.41
CA VAL A 86 13.33 18.04 -11.35
C VAL A 86 13.00 17.49 -9.96
N SER A 87 13.51 18.13 -8.90
CA SER A 87 13.23 17.74 -7.52
C SER A 87 11.74 17.85 -7.16
N LYS A 88 11.03 18.85 -7.69
CA LYS A 88 9.60 19.04 -7.51
C LYS A 88 8.77 18.00 -8.27
N GLY A 89 9.24 17.55 -9.44
CA GLY A 89 8.66 16.42 -10.17
C GLY A 89 8.77 15.13 -9.39
N GLU A 90 9.95 14.83 -8.85
CA GLU A 90 10.18 13.66 -7.98
C GLU A 90 9.32 13.71 -6.71
N GLU A 91 9.18 14.89 -6.08
CA GLU A 91 8.33 15.09 -4.90
C GLU A 91 6.83 14.94 -5.24
N PHE A 92 6.41 15.40 -6.43
CA PHE A 92 5.04 15.23 -6.93
C PHE A 92 4.71 13.75 -7.18
N ASP A 93 5.60 13.01 -7.83
CA ASP A 93 5.43 11.58 -8.11
C ASP A 93 5.38 10.77 -6.81
N ALA A 94 6.26 11.07 -5.84
CA ALA A 94 6.21 10.45 -4.52
C ALA A 94 4.87 10.71 -3.82
N ARG A 95 4.37 11.95 -3.85
CA ARG A 95 3.09 12.32 -3.22
C ARG A 95 1.88 11.67 -3.90
N MET A 96 1.91 11.56 -5.23
CA MET A 96 0.91 10.83 -6.01
C MET A 96 0.89 9.35 -5.62
N GLU A 97 2.06 8.73 -5.52
CA GLU A 97 2.19 7.32 -5.13
C GLU A 97 1.71 7.07 -3.70
N PHE A 98 2.07 7.94 -2.74
CA PHE A 98 1.54 7.88 -1.38
C PHE A 98 0.01 7.97 -1.35
N THR A 99 -0.58 8.84 -2.16
CA THR A 99 -2.04 8.99 -2.25
C THR A 99 -2.69 7.73 -2.80
N ARG A 100 -2.13 7.16 -3.87
CA ARG A 100 -2.60 5.89 -4.47
C ARG A 100 -2.55 4.75 -3.46
N GLN A 101 -1.44 4.61 -2.74
CA GLN A 101 -1.26 3.57 -1.72
C GLN A 101 -2.25 3.75 -0.56
N ARG A 102 -2.46 4.99 -0.09
CA ARG A 102 -3.45 5.28 0.94
C ARG A 102 -4.86 4.89 0.52
N GLN A 103 -5.27 5.26 -0.69
CA GLN A 103 -6.59 4.89 -1.24
C GLN A 103 -6.76 3.36 -1.34
N PHE A 104 -5.72 2.64 -1.79
CA PHE A 104 -5.77 1.18 -1.84
C PHE A 104 -5.94 0.55 -0.45
N LEU A 105 -5.24 1.06 0.55
CA LEU A 105 -5.36 0.61 1.93
C LEU A 105 -6.76 0.92 2.50
N GLU A 106 -7.27 2.12 2.27
CA GLU A 106 -8.63 2.52 2.66
C GLU A 106 -9.69 1.57 2.08
N GLN A 107 -9.59 1.26 0.78
CA GLN A 107 -10.50 0.30 0.11
C GLN A 107 -10.36 -1.12 0.65
N SER A 108 -9.12 -1.55 0.92
CA SER A 108 -8.85 -2.88 1.50
C SER A 108 -9.45 -3.01 2.90
N ILE A 109 -9.36 -1.97 3.73
CA ILE A 109 -9.98 -1.91 5.05
C ILE A 109 -11.51 -1.99 4.94
N ILE A 110 -12.12 -1.25 4.03
CA ILE A 110 -13.58 -1.30 3.80
C ILE A 110 -14.01 -2.72 3.41
N SER A 111 -13.30 -3.35 2.48
CA SER A 111 -13.57 -4.72 2.04
C SER A 111 -13.40 -5.74 3.17
N LEU A 112 -12.35 -5.61 3.98
CA LEU A 112 -12.12 -6.46 5.16
C LEU A 112 -13.25 -6.31 6.18
N LYS A 113 -13.63 -5.09 6.55
CA LYS A 113 -14.76 -4.83 7.46
C LYS A 113 -16.05 -5.45 6.95
N LYS A 114 -16.34 -5.35 5.65
CA LYS A 114 -17.53 -5.95 5.04
C LYS A 114 -17.53 -7.48 5.17
N ARG A 115 -16.37 -8.14 4.96
CA ARG A 115 -16.21 -9.59 5.12
C ARG A 115 -16.39 -10.04 6.56
N VAL A 116 -15.81 -9.32 7.52
CA VAL A 116 -15.97 -9.62 8.96
C VAL A 116 -17.44 -9.55 9.36
N ASN A 117 -18.14 -8.45 9.02
CA ASN A 117 -19.55 -8.28 9.34
C ASN A 117 -20.44 -9.37 8.68
N ALA A 118 -20.10 -9.81 7.47
CA ALA A 118 -20.81 -10.90 6.81
C ALA A 118 -20.61 -12.24 7.55
N CYS A 119 -19.39 -12.50 8.05
CA CYS A 119 -19.08 -13.69 8.82
C CYS A 119 -19.83 -13.71 10.16
N GLU A 120 -19.85 -12.57 10.88
CA GLU A 120 -20.59 -12.42 12.14
C GLU A 120 -22.09 -12.67 11.94
N LYS A 121 -22.70 -12.11 10.89
CA LYS A 121 -24.11 -12.36 10.55
C LYS A 121 -24.39 -13.83 10.29
N LYS A 122 -23.49 -14.52 9.57
CA LYS A 122 -23.62 -15.95 9.29
C LYS A 122 -23.55 -16.78 10.59
N ASN A 123 -22.59 -16.48 11.46
CA ASN A 123 -22.47 -17.15 12.76
C ASN A 123 -23.71 -16.93 13.64
N ASN A 124 -24.23 -15.71 13.70
CA ASN A 124 -25.44 -15.43 14.48
C ASN A 124 -26.66 -16.19 13.94
N SER A 125 -26.81 -16.28 12.62
CA SER A 125 -27.88 -17.09 12.00
C SER A 125 -27.73 -18.58 12.29
N TYR A 126 -26.50 -19.10 12.28
CA TYR A 126 -26.23 -20.49 12.63
C TYR A 126 -26.58 -20.79 14.09
N ASN A 127 -26.20 -19.91 15.01
CA ASN A 127 -26.53 -20.06 16.43
C ASN A 127 -28.04 -20.08 16.68
N LYS A 128 -28.81 -19.19 16.03
CA LYS A 128 -30.28 -19.21 16.13
C LYS A 128 -30.90 -20.51 15.65
N LEU A 129 -30.45 -21.01 14.49
CA LEU A 129 -30.93 -22.28 13.95
C LEU A 129 -30.56 -23.46 14.86
N MET A 130 -29.41 -23.40 15.53
CA MET A 130 -29.01 -24.39 16.52
C MET A 130 -29.89 -24.35 17.76
N GLU A 131 -30.23 -23.16 18.28
CA GLU A 131 -31.16 -22.98 19.39
C GLU A 131 -32.56 -23.54 19.06
N GLU A 132 -33.09 -23.24 17.87
CA GLU A 132 -34.37 -23.78 17.40
C GLU A 132 -34.33 -25.32 17.31
N ASN A 133 -33.24 -25.89 16.77
CA ASN A 133 -33.07 -27.35 16.73
C ASN A 133 -33.06 -27.98 18.13
N ILE A 134 -32.41 -27.35 19.11
CA ILE A 134 -32.41 -27.84 20.50
C ILE A 134 -33.83 -27.86 21.06
N ILE A 135 -34.59 -26.77 20.86
CA ILE A 135 -35.99 -26.68 21.32
C ILE A 135 -36.87 -27.73 20.63
N LEU A 136 -36.71 -27.92 19.32
CA LEU A 136 -37.47 -28.93 18.57
C LEU A 136 -37.15 -30.34 19.03
N ILE A 137 -35.88 -30.66 19.29
CA ILE A 137 -35.46 -31.96 19.82
C ILE A 137 -36.09 -32.20 21.20
N ASP A 138 -36.06 -31.21 22.09
CA ASP A 138 -36.69 -31.32 23.41
C ASP A 138 -38.21 -31.55 23.30
N THR A 139 -38.86 -30.83 22.39
CA THR A 139 -40.29 -30.97 22.11
C THR A 139 -40.63 -32.38 21.57
N ILE A 140 -39.84 -32.89 20.62
CA ILE A 140 -40.00 -34.26 20.11
C ILE A 140 -39.83 -35.29 21.23
N ASN A 141 -38.84 -35.09 22.10
CA ASN A 141 -38.60 -36.00 23.21
C ASN A 141 -39.76 -36.01 24.21
N LYS A 142 -40.32 -34.83 24.55
CA LYS A 142 -41.54 -34.71 25.37
C LYS A 142 -42.72 -35.43 24.74
N LEU A 143 -42.98 -35.19 23.45
CA LEU A 143 -44.07 -35.85 22.72
C LEU A 143 -43.91 -37.38 22.67
N ARG A 144 -42.68 -37.88 22.52
CA ARG A 144 -42.38 -39.31 22.60
C ARG A 144 -42.69 -39.89 23.99
N GLN A 145 -42.33 -39.17 25.06
CA GLN A 145 -42.65 -39.60 26.42
C GLN A 145 -44.16 -39.64 26.67
N GLU A 146 -44.90 -38.62 26.22
CA GLU A 146 -46.37 -38.58 26.30
C GLU A 146 -47.02 -39.72 25.53
N LEU A 147 -46.53 -40.01 24.31
CA LEU A 147 -47.01 -41.13 23.50
C LEU A 147 -46.81 -42.47 24.22
N ILE A 148 -45.62 -42.70 24.80
CA ILE A 148 -45.33 -43.91 25.58
C ILE A 148 -46.27 -44.01 26.80
N ALA A 149 -46.48 -42.90 27.51
CA ALA A 149 -47.36 -42.86 28.67
C ALA A 149 -48.82 -43.17 28.28
N ASN A 150 -49.31 -42.60 27.18
CA ASN A 150 -50.66 -42.85 26.68
C ASN A 150 -50.83 -44.28 26.15
N SER A 151 -49.82 -44.84 25.46
CA SER A 151 -49.84 -46.25 25.05
C SER A 151 -49.97 -47.17 26.27
N LYS A 152 -49.18 -46.94 27.32
CA LYS A 152 -49.28 -47.70 28.57
C LYS A 152 -50.68 -47.58 29.21
N LYS A 153 -51.25 -46.39 29.24
CA LYS A 153 -52.63 -46.17 29.74
C LYS A 153 -53.65 -46.96 28.91
N TYR A 154 -53.53 -46.93 27.59
CA TYR A 154 -54.41 -47.68 26.69
C TYR A 154 -54.27 -49.19 26.90
N ASP A 155 -53.06 -49.71 27.01
CA ASP A 155 -52.81 -51.14 27.27
C ASP A 155 -53.37 -51.58 28.63
N ASN A 156 -53.25 -50.74 29.66
CA ASN A 156 -53.86 -50.96 30.97
C ASN A 156 -55.40 -50.97 30.88
N LEU A 157 -56.01 -50.01 30.18
CA LEU A 157 -57.47 -50.00 29.98
C LEU A 157 -57.95 -51.22 29.20
N LYS A 158 -57.21 -51.61 28.15
CA LYS A 158 -57.52 -52.78 27.32
C LYS A 158 -57.43 -54.08 28.12
N SER A 159 -56.44 -54.22 28.99
CA SER A 159 -56.30 -55.38 29.88
C SER A 159 -57.40 -55.43 30.93
N ILE A 160 -57.79 -54.30 31.53
CA ILE A 160 -58.96 -54.21 32.42
C ILE A 160 -60.24 -54.64 31.67
N PHE A 161 -60.43 -54.18 30.43
CA PHE A 161 -61.59 -54.54 29.61
C PHE A 161 -61.65 -56.04 29.34
N LYS A 162 -60.53 -56.67 28.96
CA LYS A 162 -60.43 -58.13 28.77
C LYS A 162 -60.75 -58.92 30.05
N ILE A 163 -60.31 -58.45 31.22
CA ILE A 163 -60.64 -59.08 32.51
C ILE A 163 -62.15 -58.98 32.79
N LYS A 164 -62.79 -57.86 32.42
CA LYS A 164 -64.23 -57.66 32.57
C LYS A 164 -65.04 -58.60 31.67
N GLU A 165 -64.60 -58.83 30.44
CA GLU A 165 -65.19 -59.83 29.54
C GLU A 165 -65.05 -61.26 30.08
N SER A 166 -63.90 -61.62 30.68
CA SER A 166 -63.73 -62.95 31.28
C SER A 166 -64.57 -63.21 32.54
N LYS A 167 -65.04 -62.15 33.21
CA LYS A 167 -65.89 -62.23 34.42
C LYS A 167 -67.39 -62.21 34.11
N ASN A 168 -67.79 -61.90 32.87
CA ASN A 168 -69.15 -62.03 32.38
C ASN A 168 -69.23 -63.21 31.41
N PRO A 169 -69.41 -64.46 31.89
CA PRO A 169 -69.75 -65.54 31.00
C PRO A 169 -71.15 -65.27 30.47
N ILE A 170 -71.25 -64.91 29.19
CA ILE A 170 -72.52 -64.91 28.47
C ILE A 170 -73.06 -66.35 28.54
N ILE A 171 -74.17 -66.51 29.26
CA ILE A 171 -74.98 -67.73 29.26
C ILE A 171 -75.39 -67.97 27.81
N LYS A 172 -74.83 -69.02 27.21
CA LYS A 172 -75.30 -69.54 25.92
C LYS A 172 -76.63 -70.25 26.17
N HIS A 173 -77.70 -69.74 25.57
CA HIS A 173 -78.89 -70.51 25.22
C HIS A 173 -78.91 -70.69 23.71
#